data_AF-A0A1Q3BEX4-F1
#
_entry.id   AF-A0A1Q3BEX4-F1
#
_cell.length_a   1.000
_cell.length_b   1.000
_cell.length_c   1.000
_cell.angle_alpha   90.00
_cell.angle_beta   90.00
_cell.angle_gamma   90.00
#
_symmetry.space_group_name_H-M   'P 1'
#
loop_
_entity.id
_entity.type
_entity.pdbx_description
1 polymer ?
#
loop_
_entity_poly.entity_id
_entity_poly.type
_entity_poly.pdbx_seq_one_letter_code
_entity_poly.pdbx_strand_id
1 'polypeptide(L)'
;MDAWKNTFLFQNIEDRHSWFFCFDKTFKKQTIPYWFVDWWCFYGPIEEILPPPIIEAFNTFTKHTESLTLCPTMLSFFIHCKLSWRMYWDYTIEELPQIIPSLHRQFWTKWWNKYDLSKCTSETILLSLK
;
A
#
# COMPACT_ATOMS: atom_id res chain seq x y z
N MET A 1 -14.09 9.71 -4.51
CA MET A 1 -13.37 9.88 -3.24
C MET A 1 -14.26 9.57 -2.03
N ASP A 2 -15.50 10.03 -2.01
CA ASP A 2 -16.33 10.01 -0.79
C ASP A 2 -16.65 8.61 -0.25
N ALA A 3 -16.90 7.62 -1.11
CA ALA A 3 -17.17 6.24 -0.66
C ALA A 3 -16.05 5.66 0.22
N TRP A 4 -14.79 5.92 -0.11
CA TRP A 4 -13.64 5.41 0.63
C TRP A 4 -13.35 6.20 1.89
N LYS A 5 -13.60 7.52 1.87
CA LYS A 5 -13.60 8.31 3.10
C LYS A 5 -14.65 7.76 4.07
N ASN A 6 -15.88 7.59 3.58
CA ASN A 6 -16.97 7.11 4.42
C ASN A 6 -16.79 5.65 4.89
N THR A 7 -15.97 4.85 4.20
CA THR A 7 -15.66 3.48 4.61
C THR A 7 -14.43 3.43 5.50
N PHE A 8 -13.26 3.80 4.98
CA PHE A 8 -11.98 3.59 5.65
C PHE A 8 -11.68 4.62 6.73
N LEU A 9 -12.31 5.79 6.68
CA LEU A 9 -12.13 6.87 7.64
C LEU A 9 -13.23 6.90 8.71
N PHE A 10 -14.13 5.91 8.70
CA PHE A 10 -15.16 5.72 9.71
C PHE A 10 -14.54 5.40 11.07
N GLN A 11 -15.06 6.03 12.12
CA GLN A 11 -14.65 5.85 13.51
C GLN A 11 -15.73 5.04 14.23
N ASN A 12 -15.39 3.83 14.71
CA ASN A 12 -16.28 3.06 15.58
C ASN A 12 -16.25 3.59 17.02
N ILE A 13 -17.17 3.05 17.81
CA ILE A 13 -17.30 3.26 19.25
C ILE A 13 -16.05 2.83 20.02
N GLU A 14 -15.22 1.94 19.45
CA GLU A 14 -13.98 1.48 20.09
C GLU A 14 -12.74 2.32 19.74
N ASP A 15 -12.88 3.33 18.88
CA ASP A 15 -11.78 4.13 18.33
C ASP A 15 -10.61 3.31 17.78
N ARG A 16 -10.89 2.10 17.30
CA ARG A 16 -9.88 1.15 16.82
C ARG A 16 -10.37 0.45 15.58
N HIS A 17 -9.74 0.79 14.46
CA HIS A 17 -9.93 0.11 13.19
C HIS A 17 -8.62 -0.13 12.48
N SER A 18 -8.51 -1.30 11.88
CA SER A 18 -7.50 -1.58 10.88
C SER A 18 -8.17 -2.27 9.70
N TRP A 19 -7.66 -1.98 8.52
CA TRP A 19 -8.14 -2.49 7.25
C TRP A 19 -7.09 -3.42 6.67
N PHE A 20 -7.52 -4.62 6.28
CA PHE A 20 -6.68 -5.55 5.54
C PHE A 20 -6.97 -5.41 4.04
N PHE A 21 -5.93 -5.10 3.28
CA PHE A 21 -6.00 -4.96 1.84
C PHE A 21 -5.29 -6.12 1.15
N CYS A 22 -5.96 -6.72 0.18
CA CYS A 22 -5.40 -7.72 -0.72
C CYS A 22 -5.95 -7.51 -2.12
N PHE A 23 -5.17 -7.88 -3.12
CA PHE A 23 -5.64 -7.91 -4.51
C PHE A 23 -6.31 -9.23 -4.81
N ASP A 24 -7.39 -9.19 -5.58
CA ASP A 24 -8.01 -10.39 -6.11
C ASP A 24 -6.99 -11.18 -6.95
N LYS A 25 -7.02 -12.52 -6.79
CA LYS A 25 -6.09 -13.43 -7.45
C LYS A 25 -6.19 -13.38 -8.97
N THR A 26 -7.38 -13.08 -9.49
CA THR A 26 -7.68 -12.99 -10.93
C THR A 26 -7.47 -11.60 -11.51
N PHE A 27 -7.28 -10.57 -10.67
CA PHE A 27 -7.13 -9.19 -11.10
C PHE A 27 -5.90 -9.02 -12.01
N LYS A 28 -6.07 -8.37 -13.16
CA LYS A 28 -4.98 -8.05 -14.09
C LYS A 28 -4.68 -6.55 -14.05
N LYS A 29 -3.40 -6.20 -14.19
CA LYS A 29 -2.86 -4.82 -14.08
C LYS A 29 -3.52 -3.80 -15.02
N GLN A 30 -4.13 -4.22 -16.13
CA GLN A 30 -4.61 -3.34 -17.20
C GLN A 30 -5.84 -2.50 -16.84
N THR A 31 -6.48 -2.75 -15.70
CA THR A 31 -7.77 -2.13 -15.33
C THR A 31 -7.71 -1.31 -14.04
N ILE A 32 -6.54 -0.82 -13.64
CA ILE A 32 -6.42 -0.02 -12.40
C ILE A 32 -7.12 1.33 -12.60
N PRO A 33 -8.17 1.65 -11.83
CA PRO A 33 -8.84 2.94 -11.95
C PRO A 33 -7.94 4.08 -11.44
N TYR A 34 -7.98 5.24 -12.09
CA TYR A 34 -7.19 6.41 -11.65
C TYR A 34 -7.46 6.82 -10.21
N TRP A 35 -8.73 6.76 -9.76
CA TRP A 35 -9.06 7.07 -8.37
C TRP A 35 -8.32 6.17 -7.36
N PHE A 36 -8.02 4.92 -7.74
CA PHE A 36 -7.29 4.00 -6.88
C PHE A 36 -5.80 4.30 -6.87
N VAL A 37 -5.25 4.78 -7.99
CA VAL A 37 -3.90 5.32 -8.04
C VAL A 37 -3.78 6.52 -7.10
N ASP A 38 -4.71 7.47 -7.17
CA ASP A 38 -4.72 8.63 -6.27
C ASP A 38 -4.79 8.19 -4.81
N TRP A 39 -5.72 7.28 -4.49
CA TRP A 39 -5.85 6.73 -3.14
C TRP A 39 -4.56 6.05 -2.66
N TRP A 40 -3.91 5.26 -3.53
CA TRP A 40 -2.65 4.59 -3.24
C TRP A 40 -1.55 5.59 -2.89
N CYS A 41 -1.44 6.71 -3.61
CA CYS A 41 -0.41 7.71 -3.34
C CYS A 41 -0.49 8.32 -1.94
N PHE A 42 -1.68 8.34 -1.31
CA PHE A 42 -1.86 8.87 0.06
C PHE A 42 -1.90 7.79 1.15
N TYR A 43 -2.46 6.62 0.86
CA TYR A 43 -2.80 5.61 1.88
C TYR A 43 -2.17 4.23 1.61
N GLY A 44 -1.46 4.09 0.50
CA GLY A 44 -0.76 2.89 0.12
C GLY A 44 0.44 2.59 1.04
N PRO A 45 0.95 1.35 1.00
CA PRO A 45 2.21 0.98 1.59
C PRO A 45 3.38 1.86 1.14
N ILE A 46 4.35 2.02 2.03
CA ILE A 46 5.66 2.63 1.76
C ILE A 46 6.76 1.56 1.82
N GLU A 47 7.90 1.79 1.18
CA GLU A 47 8.96 0.79 1.00
C GLU A 47 9.49 0.27 2.35
N GLU A 48 9.51 1.12 3.37
CA GLU A 48 10.03 0.86 4.71
C GLU A 48 9.32 -0.28 5.45
N ILE A 49 8.08 -0.60 5.05
CA ILE A 49 7.35 -1.72 5.66
C ILE A 49 7.75 -3.06 5.04
N LEU A 50 8.37 -3.07 3.86
CA LEU A 50 8.68 -4.28 3.12
C LEU A 50 9.81 -5.06 3.81
N PRO A 51 9.69 -6.38 3.96
CA PRO A 51 10.79 -7.18 4.47
C PRO A 51 11.91 -7.26 3.41
N PRO A 52 13.18 -7.48 3.82
CA PRO A 52 14.33 -7.45 2.91
C PRO A 52 14.21 -8.31 1.64
N PRO A 53 13.68 -9.55 1.68
CA PRO A 53 13.51 -10.37 0.47
C PRO A 53 12.55 -9.74 -0.55
N ILE A 54 11.53 -9.01 -0.08
CA ILE A 54 10.55 -8.36 -0.95
C ILE A 54 11.13 -7.07 -1.54
N ILE A 55 12.00 -6.36 -0.80
CA ILE A 55 12.76 -5.22 -1.35
C ILE A 55 13.67 -5.68 -2.50
N GLU A 56 14.35 -6.82 -2.34
CA GLU A 56 15.18 -7.38 -3.41
C GLU A 56 14.35 -7.73 -4.66
N ALA A 57 13.21 -8.39 -4.46
CA ALA A 57 12.27 -8.70 -5.54
C ALA A 57 11.71 -7.43 -6.19
N PHE A 58 11.41 -6.38 -5.41
CA PHE A 58 10.93 -5.09 -5.91
C PHE A 58 11.99 -4.38 -6.76
N ASN A 59 13.25 -4.39 -6.32
CA ASN A 59 14.37 -3.86 -7.08
C ASN A 59 14.56 -4.60 -8.40
N THR A 60 14.44 -5.93 -8.38
CA THR A 60 14.49 -6.75 -9.59
C THR A 60 13.33 -6.42 -10.53
N PHE A 61 12.10 -6.30 -10.01
CA PHE A 61 10.93 -5.91 -10.78
C PHE A 61 11.11 -4.54 -11.45
N THR A 62 11.57 -3.55 -10.70
CA THR A 62 11.77 -2.17 -11.19
C THR A 62 12.82 -2.10 -12.30
N LYS A 63 13.89 -2.91 -12.22
CA LYS A 63 14.94 -2.97 -13.26
C LYS A 63 14.46 -3.61 -14.58
N HIS A 64 13.44 -4.46 -14.52
CA HIS A 64 12.98 -5.28 -15.66
C HIS A 64 11.56 -4.92 -16.12
N THR A 65 10.99 -3.84 -15.60
CA THR A 65 9.67 -3.35 -16.02
C THR A 65 9.75 -1.88 -16.40
N GLU A 66 9.06 -1.51 -17.46
CA GLU A 66 8.90 -0.11 -17.82
C GLU A 66 7.99 0.59 -16.80
N SER A 67 8.43 1.75 -16.34
CA SER A 67 7.61 2.59 -15.46
C SER A 67 6.38 3.08 -16.23
N LEU A 68 5.20 2.85 -15.67
CA LEU A 68 3.96 3.41 -16.22
C LEU A 68 3.81 4.85 -15.73
N THR A 69 3.68 5.81 -16.64
CA THR A 69 3.67 7.25 -16.35
C THR A 69 2.62 7.67 -15.31
N LEU A 70 1.50 6.94 -15.23
CA LEU A 70 0.36 7.23 -14.35
C LEU A 70 0.13 6.17 -13.28
N CYS A 71 1.06 5.25 -13.05
CA CYS A 71 0.92 4.23 -12.02
C CYS A 71 2.24 4.04 -11.28
N PRO A 72 2.29 4.28 -9.95
CA PRO A 72 3.47 4.01 -9.16
C PRO A 72 4.01 2.59 -9.39
N THR A 73 5.33 2.45 -9.54
CA THR A 73 5.97 1.15 -9.74
C THR A 73 5.69 0.22 -8.57
N MET A 74 5.64 0.76 -7.35
CA MET A 74 5.30 0.00 -6.15
C MET A 74 3.86 -0.54 -6.18
N LEU A 75 2.89 0.24 -6.65
CA LEU A 75 1.51 -0.25 -6.88
C LEU A 75 1.50 -1.38 -7.90
N SER A 76 2.21 -1.21 -9.01
CA SER A 76 2.35 -2.23 -10.05
C SER A 76 2.91 -3.54 -9.48
N PHE A 77 3.96 -3.45 -8.67
CA PHE A 77 4.60 -4.58 -8.02
C PHE A 77 3.68 -5.29 -7.03
N PHE A 78 2.97 -4.53 -6.18
CA PHE A 78 2.01 -5.09 -5.23
C PHE A 78 0.88 -5.85 -5.92
N ILE A 79 0.39 -5.35 -7.06
CA ILE A 79 -0.61 -6.04 -7.87
C ILE A 79 -0.03 -7.32 -8.50
N HIS A 80 1.18 -7.22 -9.04
CA HIS A 80 1.87 -8.34 -9.71
C HIS A 80 2.08 -9.51 -8.75
N CYS A 81 2.62 -9.22 -7.56
CA CYS A 81 2.93 -10.23 -6.55
C CYS A 81 1.74 -10.55 -5.63
N LYS A 82 0.58 -9.92 -5.82
CA LYS A 82 -0.61 -10.08 -4.96
C LYS A 82 -0.29 -9.83 -3.48
N LEU A 83 0.54 -8.83 -3.21
CA LEU A 83 0.95 -8.48 -1.86
C LEU A 83 -0.23 -7.92 -1.09
N SER A 84 -0.27 -8.24 0.19
CA SER A 84 -1.29 -7.77 1.12
C SER A 84 -0.65 -6.93 2.21
N TRP A 85 -1.40 -5.98 2.75
CA TRP A 85 -0.94 -5.14 3.84
C TRP A 85 -2.11 -4.78 4.76
N ARG A 86 -1.76 -4.26 5.93
CA ARG A 86 -2.72 -3.63 6.83
C ARG A 86 -2.52 -2.13 6.81
N MET A 87 -3.61 -1.39 6.84
CA MET A 87 -3.63 0.06 7.02
C MET A 87 -4.48 0.38 8.25
N TYR A 88 -4.04 1.32 9.05
CA TYR A 88 -4.85 1.90 10.11
C TYR A 88 -4.55 3.39 10.21
N TRP A 89 -5.36 4.11 10.95
CA TRP A 89 -5.12 5.51 11.24
C TRP A 89 -5.54 5.80 12.66
N ASP A 90 -4.96 6.85 13.21
CA ASP A 90 -5.29 7.39 14.52
C ASP A 90 -5.25 8.92 14.46
N TYR A 91 -5.75 9.59 15.49
CA TYR A 91 -5.59 11.02 15.64
C TYR A 91 -4.32 11.35 16.42
N THR A 92 -3.60 12.34 15.93
CA THR A 92 -2.50 12.97 16.65
C THR A 92 -2.77 14.45 16.81
N ILE A 93 -2.36 14.98 17.96
CA ILE A 93 -2.46 16.41 18.25
C ILE A 93 -1.07 16.98 18.01
N GLU A 94 -1.00 17.95 17.10
CA GLU A 94 0.22 18.74 16.89
C GLU A 94 0.12 19.99 17.77
N GLU A 95 1.02 20.10 18.75
CA GLU A 95 1.11 21.25 19.64
C GLU A 95 2.44 21.97 19.41
N LEU A 96 2.36 23.18 18.87
CA LEU A 96 3.51 24.07 18.69
C LEU A 96 3.35 25.30 19.58
N PRO A 97 4.44 25.83 20.17
CA PRO A 97 4.36 27.03 20.99
C PRO A 97 3.74 28.19 20.19
N GLN A 98 2.77 28.88 20.80
CA GLN A 98 2.09 30.06 20.23
C GLN A 98 1.18 29.77 19.02
N ILE A 99 0.87 28.51 18.74
CA ILE A 99 -0.09 28.09 17.69
C ILE A 99 -1.24 27.33 18.36
N ILE A 100 -2.45 27.47 17.81
CA ILE A 100 -3.61 26.70 18.25
C ILE A 100 -3.36 25.22 17.95
N PRO A 101 -3.48 24.29 18.93
CA PRO A 101 -3.34 22.87 18.69
C PRO A 101 -4.22 22.39 17.54
N SER A 102 -3.62 21.60 16.65
CA SER A 102 -4.33 21.05 15.50
C SER A 102 -4.45 19.54 15.60
N LEU A 103 -5.66 19.04 15.30
CA LEU A 103 -5.95 17.62 15.25
C LEU A 103 -5.67 17.11 13.84
N HIS A 104 -4.74 16.17 13.72
CA HIS A 104 -4.38 15.53 12.47
C HIS A 104 -4.75 14.07 12.51
N ARG A 105 -5.07 13.53 11.34
CA ARG A 105 -5.23 12.10 11.16
C ARG A 105 -3.94 11.54 10.62
N GLN A 106 -3.29 10.68 11.39
CA GLN A 106 -2.05 10.03 11.01
C GLN A 106 -2.33 8.62 10.53
N PHE A 107 -1.82 8.29 9.34
CA PHE A 107 -1.97 6.98 8.72
C PHE A 107 -0.73 6.13 8.93
N TRP A 108 -0.97 4.84 9.08
CA TRP A 108 0.07 3.84 9.26
C TRP A 108 -0.22 2.64 8.37
N THR A 109 0.84 2.09 7.79
CA THR A 109 0.78 0.83 7.06
C THR A 109 1.69 -0.19 7.71
N LYS A 110 1.31 -1.45 7.62
CA LYS A 110 2.08 -2.57 8.17
C LYS A 110 2.06 -3.74 7.22
N TRP A 111 3.23 -4.34 7.00
CA TRP A 111 3.37 -5.56 6.24
C TRP A 111 2.49 -6.70 6.77
N TRP A 112 1.93 -7.48 5.85
CA TRP A 112 1.23 -8.71 6.18
C TRP A 112 2.21 -9.88 6.30
N ASN A 113 2.60 -10.18 7.53
CA ASN A 113 3.60 -11.19 7.87
C ASN A 113 3.20 -12.65 7.56
N LYS A 114 1.97 -12.93 7.09
CA LYS A 114 1.59 -14.27 6.62
C LYS A 114 1.72 -14.45 5.10
N TYR A 115 2.27 -13.45 4.41
CA TYR A 115 2.59 -13.60 2.99
C TYR A 115 3.73 -14.61 2.82
N ASP A 116 3.56 -15.55 1.89
CA ASP A 116 4.55 -16.56 1.56
C ASP A 116 5.66 -15.95 0.68
N LEU A 117 6.79 -15.65 1.32
CA LEU A 117 7.93 -14.99 0.68
C LEU A 117 8.51 -15.79 -0.49
N SER A 118 8.35 -17.11 -0.50
CA SER A 118 8.84 -17.96 -1.61
C SER A 118 8.17 -17.66 -2.95
N LYS A 119 6.99 -17.02 -2.92
CA LYS A 119 6.25 -16.62 -4.12
C LYS A 119 6.70 -15.31 -4.75
N CYS A 120 7.55 -14.55 -4.05
CA CYS A 120 8.02 -13.24 -4.51
C CYS A 120 9.51 -13.10 -4.23
N THR A 121 10.30 -13.81 -5.02
CA THR A 121 11.76 -13.75 -5.08
C THR A 121 12.22 -13.13 -6.39
N SER A 122 13.45 -12.62 -6.45
CA SER A 122 14.06 -12.10 -7.69
C SER A 122 13.92 -13.06 -8.88
N GLU A 123 14.13 -14.36 -8.67
CA GLU A 123 13.97 -15.40 -9.71
C GLU A 123 12.52 -15.53 -10.18
N THR A 124 11.56 -15.63 -9.26
CA THR A 124 10.13 -15.75 -9.61
C THR A 124 9.63 -14.52 -10.36
N ILE A 125 10.12 -13.33 -10.02
CA ILE A 125 9.83 -12.08 -10.73
C ILE A 125 10.32 -12.18 -12.17
N LEU A 126 11.59 -12.51 -12.39
CA LEU A 126 12.16 -12.61 -13.74
C LEU A 126 11.43 -13.64 -14.61
N LEU A 127 11.03 -14.77 -14.03
CA LEU A 127 10.25 -15.79 -14.73
C LEU A 127 8.86 -15.29 -15.10
N SER A 128 8.20 -14.53 -14.23
CA SER A 128 6.85 -14.01 -14.44
C SER A 128 6.74 -12.80 -15.38
N LEU A 129 7.87 -12.16 -15.69
CA LEU A 129 7.94 -11.01 -16.60
C LEU A 129 8.23 -11.40 -18.06
N LYS A 130 8.58 -12.68 -18.31
CA LYS A 130 8.73 -13.25 -19.66
C LYS A 130 7.37 -13.59 -20.26
#